data_AF-A0A5N1KWP1-F1
#
_entry.id   AF-A0A5N1KWP1-F1
#
_cell.length_a   1.000
_cell.length_b   1.000
_cell.length_c   1.000
_cell.angle_alpha   90.00
_cell.angle_beta   90.00
_cell.angle_gamma   90.00
#
_symmetry.space_group_name_H-M   'P 1'
#
loop_
_entity.id
_entity.type
_entity.pdbx_description
1 polymer ?
#
loop_
_entity_poly.entity_id
_entity_poly.type
_entity_poly.pdbx_seq_one_letter_code
_entity_poly.pdbx_strand_id
1 'polypeptide(L)'
;MSNPSDDALLTELATYQNRKLLLWQLAADGRTICGIQFVAREHDLQNASIDEQVQAFVDDMLSDGEVRPEYDAMADWEALEANHGDTADQYL
;
A
#
# COMPACT_ATOMS: atom_id res chain seq x y z
N MET A 1 -8.78 18.53 7.54
CA MET A 1 -8.13 17.47 8.32
C MET A 1 -6.79 17.19 7.64
N SER A 2 -5.74 16.92 8.40
CA SER A 2 -4.46 16.52 7.82
C SER A 2 -4.58 15.08 7.33
N ASN A 3 -3.94 14.74 6.21
CA ASN A 3 -3.84 13.34 5.79
C ASN A 3 -3.20 12.50 6.91
N PRO A 4 -3.61 11.23 7.08
CA PRO A 4 -2.92 10.32 7.98
C PRO A 4 -1.43 10.24 7.64
N SER A 5 -0.58 10.11 8.66
CA SER A 5 0.86 9.96 8.43
C SER A 5 1.15 8.64 7.73
N ASP A 6 2.15 8.63 6.86
CA ASP A 6 2.54 7.43 6.11
C ASP A 6 2.87 6.25 7.04
N ASP A 7 3.47 6.52 8.20
CA ASP A 7 3.76 5.50 9.22
C ASP A 7 2.50 4.83 9.78
N ALA A 8 1.41 5.58 9.96
CA ALA A 8 0.15 5.02 10.45
C ALA A 8 -0.53 4.17 9.38
N LEU A 9 -0.44 4.58 8.12
CA LEU A 9 -0.92 3.81 6.96
C LEU A 9 -0.12 2.52 6.78
N LEU A 10 1.21 2.57 6.91
CA LEU A 10 2.09 1.40 6.82
C LEU A 10 1.86 0.42 7.97
N THR A 11 1.68 0.93 9.19
CA THR A 11 1.37 0.10 10.36
C THR A 11 0.04 -0.64 10.18
N GLU A 12 -0.99 0.04 9.69
CA GLU A 12 -2.28 -0.60 9.42
C GLU A 12 -2.17 -1.61 8.28
N LEU A 13 -1.46 -1.27 7.20
CA LEU A 13 -1.26 -2.18 6.05
C LEU A 13 -0.50 -3.46 6.45
N ALA A 14 0.41 -3.38 7.41
CA ALA A 14 1.18 -4.53 7.89
C ALA A 14 0.31 -5.60 8.58
N THR A 15 -0.88 -5.24 9.07
CA THR A 15 -1.82 -6.20 9.68
C THR A 15 -2.29 -7.28 8.70
N TYR A 16 -2.24 -7.01 7.39
CA TYR A 16 -2.57 -7.95 6.32
C TYR A 16 -1.45 -8.96 6.03
N GLN A 17 -0.28 -8.81 6.66
CA GLN A 17 0.87 -9.71 6.55
C GLN A 17 1.32 -9.97 5.09
N ASN A 18 1.07 -9.02 4.20
CA ASN A 18 1.43 -9.12 2.79
C ASN A 18 2.58 -8.18 2.45
N ARG A 19 3.77 -8.77 2.32
CA ARG A 19 5.01 -8.03 2.02
C ARG A 19 4.95 -7.25 0.72
N LYS A 20 4.32 -7.79 -0.34
CA LYS A 20 4.23 -7.10 -1.63
C LYS A 20 3.42 -5.80 -1.53
N LEU A 21 2.38 -5.78 -0.69
CA LEU A 21 1.62 -4.55 -0.44
C LEU A 21 2.47 -3.48 0.26
N LEU A 22 3.25 -3.86 1.27
CA LEU A 22 4.16 -2.94 1.95
C LEU A 22 5.21 -2.38 1.00
N LEU A 23 5.85 -3.25 0.21
CA LEU A 23 6.84 -2.83 -0.79
C LEU A 23 6.24 -1.86 -1.81
N TRP A 24 5.04 -2.14 -2.30
CA TRP A 24 4.35 -1.26 -3.24
C TRP A 24 4.02 0.10 -2.62
N GLN A 25 3.50 0.10 -1.39
CA GLN A 25 3.19 1.33 -0.66
C GLN A 25 4.45 2.16 -0.35
N LEU A 26 5.56 1.51 0.00
CA LEU A 26 6.85 2.16 0.22
C LEU A 26 7.42 2.74 -1.08
N ALA A 27 7.31 2.01 -2.19
CA ALA A 27 7.72 2.49 -3.52
C ALA A 27 6.83 3.64 -4.01
N ALA A 28 5.58 3.70 -3.55
CA ALA A 28 4.70 4.83 -3.81
C ALA A 28 5.22 6.10 -3.12
N ASP A 29 5.83 6.02 -1.93
CA ASP A 29 6.50 7.15 -1.25
C ASP A 29 5.63 8.41 -1.19
N GLY A 30 4.34 8.25 -0.87
CA GLY A 30 3.36 9.36 -0.83
C GLY A 30 3.05 10.00 -2.20
N ARG A 31 3.48 9.41 -3.32
CA ARG A 31 3.14 9.88 -4.67
C ARG A 31 1.64 9.78 -4.90
N THR A 32 1.07 10.85 -5.45
CA THR A 32 -0.38 11.02 -5.65
C THR A 32 -0.95 10.25 -6.84
N ILE A 33 -0.25 9.21 -7.31
CA ILE A 33 -0.60 8.39 -8.47
C ILE A 33 -0.63 6.89 -8.16
N CYS A 34 -0.17 6.48 -6.97
CA CYS A 34 -0.15 5.09 -6.53
C CYS A 34 -0.20 5.02 -5.00
N GLY A 35 -0.60 3.88 -4.45
CA GLY A 35 -0.66 3.66 -2.99
C GLY A 35 -1.97 4.07 -2.33
N ILE A 36 -2.02 3.96 -1.01
CA ILE A 36 -3.24 4.06 -0.19
C ILE A 36 -3.96 5.39 -0.39
N GLN A 37 -3.24 6.51 -0.29
CA GLN A 37 -3.86 7.84 -0.41
C GLN A 37 -4.39 8.13 -1.82
N PHE A 38 -3.79 7.53 -2.86
CA PHE A 38 -4.29 7.61 -4.21
C PHE A 38 -5.62 6.86 -4.34
N VAL A 39 -5.66 5.59 -3.93
CA VAL A 39 -6.88 4.78 -3.95
C VAL A 39 -7.98 5.42 -3.10
N ALA A 40 -7.65 5.92 -1.90
CA ALA A 40 -8.59 6.63 -1.06
C ALA A 40 -9.20 7.85 -1.77
N ARG A 41 -8.43 8.59 -2.59
CA ARG A 41 -8.97 9.69 -3.39
C ARG A 41 -9.88 9.21 -4.52
N GLU A 42 -9.47 8.18 -5.27
CA GLU A 42 -10.27 7.64 -6.37
C GLU A 42 -11.62 7.09 -5.89
N HIS A 43 -11.69 6.66 -4.62
CA HIS A 43 -12.88 6.13 -3.99
C HIS A 43 -13.64 7.12 -3.07
N ASP A 44 -13.26 8.40 -3.02
CA ASP A 44 -13.86 9.44 -2.13
C ASP A 44 -13.80 9.08 -0.62
N LEU A 45 -12.70 8.44 -0.20
CA LEU A 45 -12.41 7.97 1.15
C LEU A 45 -11.36 8.82 1.88
N GLN A 46 -11.02 10.01 1.38
CA GLN A 46 -9.94 10.83 1.99
C GLN A 46 -10.25 11.26 3.44
N ASN A 47 -11.54 11.31 3.81
CA ASN A 47 -12.00 11.64 5.16
C ASN A 47 -12.42 10.38 5.95
N ALA A 48 -12.29 9.19 5.37
CA ALA A 48 -12.58 7.93 6.02
C ALA A 48 -11.49 7.57 7.04
N SER A 49 -11.75 6.56 7.86
CA SER A 49 -10.75 6.04 8.79
C SER A 49 -9.54 5.44 8.06
N ILE A 50 -8.42 5.29 8.78
CA ILE A 50 -7.19 4.68 8.22
C ILE A 50 -7.46 3.24 7.76
N ASP A 51 -8.20 2.47 8.55
CA ASP A 51 -8.65 1.11 8.23
C ASP A 51 -9.41 1.06 6.90
N GLU A 52 -10.41 1.94 6.71
CA GLU A 52 -11.19 1.98 5.46
C GLU A 52 -10.33 2.35 4.24
N GLN A 53 -9.39 3.28 4.39
CA GLN A 53 -8.48 3.66 3.30
C GLN A 53 -7.52 2.51 2.93
N VAL A 54 -6.99 1.82 3.94
CA VAL A 54 -6.08 0.69 3.76
C VAL A 54 -6.82 -0.50 3.16
N GLN A 55 -8.02 -0.82 3.64
CA GLN A 55 -8.86 -1.89 3.10
C GLN A 55 -9.18 -1.63 1.62
N ALA A 56 -9.54 -0.40 1.25
CA ALA A 56 -9.79 -0.06 -0.16
C ALA A 56 -8.54 -0.29 -1.04
N PHE A 57 -7.36 0.05 -0.54
CA PHE A 57 -6.10 -0.23 -1.23
C PHE A 57 -5.80 -1.74 -1.35
N VAL A 58 -6.03 -2.51 -0.28
CA VAL A 58 -5.88 -3.97 -0.30
C VAL A 58 -6.83 -4.60 -1.31
N ASP A 59 -8.10 -4.17 -1.30
CA ASP A 59 -9.12 -4.65 -2.22
C ASP A 59 -8.80 -4.28 -3.68
N ASP A 60 -8.22 -3.10 -3.91
CA ASP A 60 -7.76 -2.69 -5.24
C ASP A 60 -6.55 -3.51 -5.70
N MET A 61 -5.56 -3.74 -4.84
CA MET A 61 -4.32 -4.41 -5.18
C MET A 61 -4.44 -5.92 -5.29
N LEU A 62 -5.31 -6.55 -4.50
CA LEU A 62 -5.42 -7.99 -4.42
C LEU A 62 -6.60 -8.56 -5.21
N SER A 63 -6.45 -9.80 -5.65
CA SER A 63 -7.52 -10.68 -6.13
C SER A 63 -7.19 -12.09 -5.65
N ASP A 64 -8.14 -12.71 -4.96
CA ASP A 64 -7.95 -14.03 -4.32
C ASP A 64 -6.73 -14.11 -3.38
N GLY A 65 -6.39 -13.00 -2.71
CA GLY A 65 -5.28 -12.91 -1.75
C GLY A 65 -3.90 -12.65 -2.38
N GLU A 66 -3.80 -12.67 -3.71
CA GLU A 66 -2.57 -12.39 -4.45
C GLU A 66 -2.64 -11.03 -5.13
N VAL A 67 -1.48 -10.42 -5.39
CA VAL A 67 -1.44 -9.15 -6.15
C VAL A 67 -2.02 -9.39 -7.54
N ARG A 68 -2.94 -8.51 -7.96
CA ARG A 68 -3.58 -8.61 -9.27
C ARG A 68 -2.54 -8.69 -10.40
N PRO A 69 -2.74 -9.54 -11.42
CA PRO A 69 -1.76 -9.76 -12.49
C PRO A 69 -1.30 -8.49 -13.20
N GLU A 70 -2.19 -7.50 -13.31
CA GLU A 70 -1.92 -6.20 -13.93
C GLU A 70 -0.87 -5.39 -13.15
N TYR A 71 -0.89 -5.46 -11.83
CA TYR A 71 0.14 -4.84 -10.98
C TYR A 71 1.38 -5.73 -10.87
N ASP A 72 1.20 -7.05 -10.75
CA ASP A 72 2.29 -8.00 -10.63
C ASP A 72 3.22 -7.98 -11.85
N ALA A 73 2.66 -7.82 -13.06
CA ALA A 73 3.44 -7.72 -14.29
C ALA A 73 4.15 -6.36 -14.48
N MET A 74 3.68 -5.31 -13.81
CA MET A 74 4.27 -3.97 -13.89
C MET A 74 5.37 -3.74 -12.85
N ALA A 75 5.35 -4.49 -11.75
CA ALA A 75 6.30 -4.33 -10.67
C ALA A 75 7.62 -5.07 -10.95
N ASP A 76 8.74 -4.37 -10.76
CA ASP A 76 10.04 -5.01 -10.59
C ASP A 76 10.22 -5.39 -9.12
N TRP A 77 9.62 -6.52 -8.71
CA TRP A 77 9.61 -6.94 -7.30
C TRP A 77 11.01 -7.11 -6.70
N GLU A 78 12.00 -7.54 -7.49
CA GLU A 78 13.38 -7.65 -7.02
C GLU A 78 13.98 -6.27 -6.73
N ALA A 79 13.74 -5.28 -7.58
CA ALA A 79 14.16 -3.91 -7.32
C ALA A 79 13.44 -3.29 -6.12
N LEU A 80 12.14 -3.57 -5.94
CA LEU A 80 11.39 -3.10 -4.77
C LEU A 80 11.96 -3.71 -3.48
N GLU A 81 12.23 -5.01 -3.45
CA GLU A 81 12.90 -5.68 -2.32
C GLU A 81 14.27 -5.08 -2.02
N ALA A 82 15.10 -4.86 -3.05
CA ALA A 82 16.44 -4.29 -2.86
C ALA A 82 16.41 -2.87 -2.26
N ASN A 83 15.38 -2.08 -2.59
CA ASN A 83 15.28 -0.69 -2.15
C ASN A 83 14.51 -0.51 -0.84
N HIS A 84 13.52 -1.37 -0.57
CA HIS A 84 12.55 -1.17 0.50
C HIS A 84 12.39 -2.38 1.43
N GLY A 85 13.06 -3.50 1.15
CA GLY A 85 12.93 -4.74 1.92
C GLY A 85 13.26 -4.57 3.40
N ASP A 86 14.37 -3.88 3.71
CA ASP A 86 14.79 -3.59 5.09
C ASP A 86 13.78 -2.69 5.84
N THR A 87 13.04 -1.85 5.11
CA THR A 87 11.97 -1.03 5.69
C THR A 87 10.71 -1.85 5.88
N ALA A 88 10.33 -2.69 4.92
CA ALA A 88 9.20 -3.60 5.05
C ALA A 88 9.38 -4.56 6.24
N ASP A 89 10.60 -5.02 6.50
CA ASP A 89 10.95 -5.86 7.66
C ASP A 89 10.74 -5.16 9.02
N GLN A 90 10.70 -3.82 9.07
CA GLN A 90 10.45 -3.11 10.32
C GLN A 90 8.96 -3.11 10.71
N TYR A 91 8.07 -3.40 9.75
CA TYR A 91 6.62 -3.43 9.95
C TYR A 91 6.04 -4.84 10.09
N LEU A 92 6.75 -5.87 9.60
CA LEU A 92 6.34 -7.28 9.66
C LEU A 92 6.93 -8.01 10.87
#